data_AF-A0A495DKE6-F1
#
_entry.id   AF-A0A495DKE6-F1
#
_cell.length_a   1.000
_cell.length_b   1.000
_cell.length_c   1.000
_cell.angle_alpha   90.00
_cell.angle_beta   90.00
_cell.angle_gamma   90.00
#
_symmetry.space_group_name_H-M   'P 1'
#
loop_
_entity.id
_entity.type
_entity.pdbx_description
1 polymer ?
#
loop_
_entity_poly.entity_id
_entity_poly.type
_entity_poly.pdbx_seq_one_letter_code
_entity_poly.pdbx_strand_id
1 'polypeptide(L)'
;MMTMITTMATRMTPMMTRLAAVLVAGLVATAAHGQDFTHADDGMPWCDTLEIGSAGAVDCALMPADVLLNFAYETGEWESILSFTQHDPMTGELLDASDPLTIESVVSAPALRDINEDGAPELFIPYITGNVNTYYYVWQADEAGIYYPSGELGGFGVDAFELRDGLVITTTRDSAATYYETAQLLDVDGFVPIYEMLINAADGSCTITDGSGVMARGLDAATITADCEAGLAN
;
A
#
# COMPACT_ATOMS: atom_id res chain seq x y z
N MET A 1 63.77 32.09 -2.83
CA MET A 1 65.21 32.23 -2.51
C MET A 1 65.45 33.65 -2.01
N MET A 2 65.21 33.92 -0.72
CA MET A 2 65.92 34.94 0.07
C MET A 2 65.47 34.83 1.52
N THR A 3 66.47 34.60 2.33
CA THR A 3 66.48 34.33 3.77
C THR A 3 66.47 35.64 4.53
N MET A 4 65.68 35.78 5.58
CA MET A 4 66.04 36.66 6.70
C MET A 4 65.77 35.97 8.02
N ILE A 5 66.87 35.82 8.74
CA ILE A 5 67.01 35.29 10.11
C ILE A 5 67.11 36.52 11.02
N THR A 6 66.39 36.54 12.13
CA THR A 6 66.82 37.32 13.31
C THR A 6 66.40 36.62 14.61
N THR A 7 67.40 36.05 15.27
CA THR A 7 67.50 35.66 16.70
C THR A 7 67.37 36.92 17.57
N MET A 8 66.99 37.00 18.85
CA MET A 8 67.18 36.17 20.05
C MET A 8 66.41 36.90 21.18
N ALA A 9 65.88 36.21 22.19
CA ALA A 9 66.03 36.60 23.61
C ALA A 9 65.33 35.59 24.52
N THR A 10 66.16 34.78 25.15
CA THR A 10 65.85 33.80 26.20
C THR A 10 65.42 34.51 27.50
N ARG A 11 64.30 34.10 28.09
CA ARG A 11 64.10 34.14 29.56
C ARG A 11 63.51 32.82 30.02
N MET A 12 64.35 32.02 30.66
CA MET A 12 63.96 30.86 31.46
C MET A 12 63.81 31.28 32.92
N THR A 13 62.75 30.77 33.56
CA THR A 13 62.55 30.31 34.96
C THR A 13 61.23 30.81 35.57
N PRO A 14 60.63 30.11 36.56
CA PRO A 14 60.72 28.69 36.89
C PRO A 14 59.35 27.99 36.91
N MET A 15 59.46 26.66 36.87
CA MET A 15 58.43 25.65 37.09
C MET A 15 57.67 25.91 38.40
N MET A 16 56.37 26.18 38.29
CA MET A 16 55.45 26.14 39.42
C MET A 16 54.39 25.09 39.09
N THR A 17 54.59 23.92 39.67
CA THR A 17 53.73 22.75 39.64
C THR A 17 52.31 23.16 40.00
N ARG A 18 51.38 23.09 39.04
CA ARG A 18 49.94 23.05 39.32
C ARG A 18 49.38 21.81 38.64
N LEU A 19 48.97 20.86 39.49
CA LEU A 19 47.97 19.85 39.15
C LEU A 19 46.82 20.55 38.43
N ALA A 20 46.53 20.13 37.20
CA ALA A 20 45.27 20.44 36.56
C ALA A 20 44.80 19.19 35.83
N ALA A 21 43.63 18.73 36.27
CA ALA A 21 42.85 17.58 35.87
C ALA A 21 43.05 17.08 34.43
N VAL A 22 43.28 15.77 34.31
CA VAL A 22 42.93 15.01 33.11
C VAL A 22 41.41 15.09 32.98
N LEU A 23 40.90 16.01 32.16
CA LEU A 23 39.55 15.90 31.61
C LEU A 23 39.59 14.77 30.59
N VAL A 24 39.25 13.56 31.03
CA VAL A 24 38.71 12.54 30.13
C VAL A 24 37.36 13.10 29.69
N ALA A 25 37.34 13.80 28.55
CA ALA A 25 36.10 14.04 27.85
C ALA A 25 35.62 12.67 27.36
N GLY A 26 34.79 12.02 28.19
CA GLY A 26 34.02 10.87 27.74
C GLY A 26 33.19 11.33 26.56
N LEU A 27 33.44 10.77 25.38
CA LEU A 27 32.43 10.68 24.35
C LEU A 27 31.27 9.93 25.00
N VAL A 28 30.29 10.66 25.52
CA VAL A 28 28.95 10.12 25.60
C VAL A 28 28.45 10.21 24.17
N ALA A 29 28.78 9.19 23.37
CA ALA A 29 27.92 8.83 22.27
C ALA A 29 26.60 8.44 22.95
N THR A 30 25.71 9.41 23.13
CA THR A 30 24.30 9.10 23.22
C THR A 30 24.00 8.43 21.91
N ALA A 31 24.00 7.09 21.91
CA ALA A 31 23.18 6.36 20.98
C ALA A 31 21.79 6.95 21.18
N ALA A 32 21.41 7.88 20.29
CA ALA A 32 20.02 8.16 20.04
C ALA A 32 19.46 6.78 19.74
N HIS A 33 18.82 6.18 20.74
CA HIS A 33 17.89 5.11 20.49
C HIS A 33 16.90 5.78 19.56
N GLY A 34 16.91 5.39 18.27
CA GLY A 34 15.86 5.76 17.36
C GLY A 34 14.58 5.40 18.10
N GLN A 35 13.84 6.42 18.51
CA GLN A 35 12.47 6.18 18.89
C GLN A 35 11.85 5.77 17.57
N ASP A 36 11.64 4.46 17.44
CA ASP A 36 10.72 3.89 16.48
C ASP A 36 9.46 4.73 16.64
N PHE A 37 9.18 5.63 15.69
CA PHE A 37 7.93 6.38 15.64
C PHE A 37 6.86 5.40 15.11
N THR A 38 6.78 4.27 15.78
CA THR A 38 5.92 3.16 15.44
C THR A 38 4.67 3.32 16.25
N HIS A 39 3.52 3.37 15.58
CA HIS A 39 2.29 2.59 15.86
C HIS A 39 1.90 2.28 17.32
N ALA A 40 2.84 1.79 18.12
CA ALA A 40 2.73 1.38 19.51
C ALA A 40 2.42 2.51 20.52
N ASP A 41 2.80 3.77 20.26
CA ASP A 41 2.63 4.83 21.28
C ASP A 41 1.16 5.27 21.48
N ASP A 42 0.26 5.02 20.50
CA ASP A 42 -1.15 5.42 20.57
C ASP A 42 -2.15 4.24 20.65
N GLY A 43 -1.67 2.99 20.69
CA GLY A 43 -2.54 1.81 20.79
C GLY A 43 -3.39 1.51 19.55
N MET A 44 -3.01 2.07 18.40
CA MET A 44 -3.61 1.75 17.10
C MET A 44 -3.31 0.27 16.76
N PRO A 45 -4.27 -0.52 16.28
CA PRO A 45 -4.02 -1.90 15.85
C PRO A 45 -3.36 -1.97 14.46
N TRP A 46 -2.76 -3.11 14.12
CA TRP A 46 -2.34 -3.38 12.74
C TRP A 46 -3.55 -3.86 11.94
N CYS A 47 -3.74 -3.34 10.72
CA CYS A 47 -4.91 -3.68 9.91
C CYS A 47 -5.01 -5.19 9.61
N ASP A 48 -3.87 -5.87 9.44
CA ASP A 48 -3.78 -7.31 9.17
C ASP A 48 -4.04 -8.20 10.40
N THR A 49 -4.17 -7.59 11.60
CA THR A 49 -4.54 -8.30 12.84
C THR A 49 -6.03 -8.18 13.18
N LEU A 50 -6.78 -7.35 12.45
CA LEU A 50 -8.19 -7.14 12.70
C LEU A 50 -9.04 -8.26 12.09
N GLU A 51 -10.01 -8.76 12.85
CA GLU A 51 -10.94 -9.77 12.36
C GLU A 51 -11.98 -9.17 11.41
N ILE A 52 -12.25 -9.86 10.30
CA ILE A 52 -13.31 -9.49 9.36
C ILE A 52 -14.65 -9.38 10.09
N GLY A 53 -15.42 -8.35 9.76
CA GLY A 53 -16.71 -8.02 10.38
C GLY A 53 -16.61 -6.93 11.43
N SER A 54 -15.52 -6.88 12.20
CA SER A 54 -15.23 -5.81 13.16
C SER A 54 -14.14 -4.85 12.68
N ALA A 55 -13.42 -5.21 11.61
CA ALA A 55 -12.34 -4.43 11.03
C ALA A 55 -12.79 -3.20 10.20
N GLY A 56 -14.07 -3.12 9.87
CA GLY A 56 -14.61 -2.07 9.00
C GLY A 56 -14.56 -0.68 9.64
N ALA A 57 -13.93 0.27 8.94
CA ALA A 57 -13.78 1.66 9.37
C ALA A 57 -13.17 1.81 10.78
N VAL A 58 -12.21 0.94 11.11
CA VAL A 58 -11.42 0.99 12.34
C VAL A 58 -10.06 1.59 12.04
N ASP A 59 -9.66 2.59 12.83
CA ASP A 59 -8.32 3.16 12.76
C ASP A 59 -7.28 2.06 12.89
N CYS A 60 -6.37 1.99 11.92
CA CYS A 60 -5.33 0.96 11.90
C CYS A 60 -4.14 1.43 11.07
N ALA A 61 -3.06 0.66 11.10
CA ALA A 61 -1.90 0.90 10.27
C ALA A 61 -1.44 -0.34 9.51
N LEU A 62 -0.68 -0.11 8.43
CA LEU A 62 0.08 -1.11 7.69
C LEU A 62 1.53 -0.62 7.54
N MET A 63 2.48 -1.54 7.40
CA MET A 63 3.90 -1.18 7.22
C MET A 63 4.52 -2.02 6.09
N PRO A 64 4.24 -1.67 4.82
CA PRO A 64 4.97 -2.22 3.68
C PRO A 64 6.40 -1.66 3.64
N ALA A 65 7.40 -2.54 3.66
CA ALA A 65 8.81 -2.18 3.63
C ALA A 65 9.17 -1.08 4.66
N ASP A 66 9.63 0.09 4.18
CA ASP A 66 10.13 1.19 5.01
C ASP A 66 9.15 2.40 5.06
N VAL A 67 7.85 2.17 4.85
CA VAL A 67 6.80 3.21 4.94
C VAL A 67 5.72 2.79 5.93
N LEU A 68 5.33 3.70 6.84
CA LEU A 68 4.18 3.52 7.73
C LEU A 68 2.92 4.14 7.11
N LEU A 69 1.91 3.31 6.86
CA LEU A 69 0.61 3.70 6.32
C LEU A 69 -0.41 3.79 7.47
N ASN A 70 -0.96 4.96 7.70
CA ASN A 70 -1.98 5.18 8.73
C ASN A 70 -3.35 5.44 8.10
N PHE A 71 -4.37 4.79 8.66
CA PHE A 71 -5.76 4.92 8.23
C PHE A 71 -6.57 5.45 9.43
N ALA A 72 -7.06 6.68 9.33
CA ALA A 72 -7.86 7.32 10.36
C ALA A 72 -9.26 7.64 9.85
N TYR A 73 -10.29 7.11 10.52
CA TYR A 73 -11.68 7.19 10.11
C TYR A 73 -12.47 8.15 11.01
N GLU A 74 -13.13 9.12 10.39
CA GLU A 74 -14.18 9.92 11.03
C GLU A 74 -15.55 9.32 10.70
N THR A 75 -16.12 8.56 11.64
CA THR A 75 -17.39 7.86 11.42
C THR A 75 -18.61 8.79 11.50
N GLY A 76 -19.41 8.81 10.42
CA GLY A 76 -20.73 9.42 10.36
C GLY A 76 -21.88 8.40 10.46
N GLU A 77 -23.12 8.86 10.31
CA GLU A 77 -24.32 8.01 10.38
C GLU A 77 -24.44 7.03 9.19
N TRP A 78 -23.98 7.46 8.01
CA TRP A 78 -24.16 6.73 6.75
C TRP A 78 -22.84 6.38 6.06
N GLU A 79 -21.83 7.22 6.26
CA GLU A 79 -20.50 7.12 5.65
C GLU A 79 -19.45 7.49 6.69
N SER A 80 -18.23 7.02 6.49
CA SER A 80 -17.04 7.48 7.20
C SER A 80 -16.14 8.24 6.23
N ILE A 81 -15.41 9.22 6.75
CA ILE A 81 -14.35 9.91 6.00
C ILE A 81 -13.01 9.34 6.45
N LEU A 82 -12.26 8.77 5.51
CA LEU A 82 -10.92 8.25 5.74
C LEU A 82 -9.88 9.31 5.39
N SER A 83 -9.00 9.59 6.34
CA SER A 83 -7.71 10.24 6.11
C SER A 83 -6.62 9.18 6.03
N PHE A 84 -6.00 9.04 4.85
CA PHE A 84 -4.87 8.13 4.63
C PHE A 84 -3.57 8.94 4.58
N THR A 85 -2.63 8.61 5.47
CA THR A 85 -1.32 9.27 5.54
C THR A 85 -0.17 8.27 5.51
N GLN A 86 0.97 8.71 4.99
CA GLN A 86 2.19 7.93 4.80
C GLN A 86 3.34 8.60 5.52
N HIS A 87 4.07 7.86 6.33
CA HIS A 87 5.13 8.41 7.18
C HIS A 87 6.43 7.62 7.06
N ASP A 88 7.55 8.32 7.28
CA ASP A 88 8.83 7.67 7.56
C ASP A 88 8.72 7.02 8.95
N PRO A 89 8.87 5.69 9.07
CA PRO A 89 8.64 4.97 10.33
C PRO A 89 9.70 5.29 11.40
N MET A 90 10.89 5.75 10.99
CA MET A 90 12.01 6.03 11.89
C MET A 90 11.93 7.43 12.50
N THR A 91 11.36 8.39 11.76
CA THR A 91 11.34 9.81 12.13
C THR A 91 9.94 10.34 12.42
N GLY A 92 8.89 9.64 11.95
CA GLY A 92 7.51 10.10 11.99
C GLY A 92 7.18 11.21 10.99
N GLU A 93 8.14 11.60 10.13
CA GLU A 93 7.93 12.62 9.10
C GLU A 93 6.79 12.20 8.18
N LEU A 94 5.84 13.12 7.94
CA LEU A 94 4.79 12.93 6.94
C LEU A 94 5.43 13.00 5.55
N LEU A 95 5.36 11.88 4.82
CA LEU A 95 5.85 11.76 3.46
C LEU A 95 4.79 12.20 2.46
N ASP A 96 3.55 11.71 2.64
CA ASP A 96 2.42 12.06 1.78
C ASP A 96 1.06 11.82 2.49
N ALA A 97 -0.01 12.37 1.93
CA ALA A 97 -1.38 12.15 2.38
C ALA A 97 -2.37 12.19 1.21
N SER A 98 -3.43 11.38 1.29
CA SER A 98 -4.51 11.42 0.31
C SER A 98 -5.42 12.65 0.52
N ASP A 99 -6.17 13.01 -0.52
CA ASP A 99 -7.44 13.69 -0.30
C ASP A 99 -8.38 12.79 0.54
N PRO A 100 -9.32 13.36 1.32
CA PRO A 100 -10.24 12.55 2.11
C PRO A 100 -11.07 11.59 1.25
N LEU A 101 -11.16 10.34 1.68
CA LEU A 101 -11.88 9.27 0.98
C LEU A 101 -13.20 8.97 1.67
N THR A 102 -14.28 8.80 0.91
CA THR A 102 -15.58 8.39 1.44
C THR A 102 -15.65 6.87 1.53
N ILE A 103 -16.10 6.35 2.67
CA ILE A 103 -16.17 4.92 2.99
C ILE A 103 -17.58 4.57 3.49
N GLU A 104 -18.25 3.63 2.83
CA GLU A 104 -19.63 3.23 3.08
C GLU A 104 -19.73 1.77 3.53
N SER A 105 -20.17 1.51 4.76
CA SER A 105 -20.57 0.16 5.22
C SER A 105 -19.56 -0.97 4.91
N VAL A 106 -18.26 -0.72 5.13
CA VAL A 106 -17.22 -1.73 4.93
C VAL A 106 -17.11 -2.66 6.13
N VAL A 107 -16.65 -3.90 5.90
CA VAL A 107 -16.49 -4.93 6.96
C VAL A 107 -15.06 -5.46 7.08
N SER A 108 -14.15 -4.98 6.25
CA SER A 108 -12.73 -5.37 6.25
C SER A 108 -11.86 -4.13 6.42
N ALA A 109 -10.65 -4.33 6.94
CA ALA A 109 -9.63 -3.29 6.98
C ALA A 109 -8.90 -3.20 5.63
N PRO A 110 -8.13 -2.13 5.38
CA PRO A 110 -7.18 -2.07 4.28
C PRO A 110 -6.22 -3.27 4.28
N ALA A 111 -5.82 -3.70 3.09
CA ALA A 111 -4.97 -4.88 2.90
C ALA A 111 -3.89 -4.64 1.84
N LEU A 112 -2.82 -5.42 1.91
CA LEU A 112 -1.71 -5.40 0.94
C LEU A 112 -1.70 -6.69 0.14
N ARG A 113 -1.55 -6.59 -1.18
CA ARG A 113 -1.32 -7.74 -2.06
C ARG A 113 -0.60 -7.29 -3.32
N ASP A 114 0.51 -7.96 -3.62
CA ASP A 114 1.23 -7.80 -4.89
C ASP A 114 0.43 -8.47 -6.01
N ILE A 115 -0.25 -7.67 -6.84
CA ILE A 115 -1.10 -8.11 -7.95
C ILE A 115 -0.44 -7.92 -9.32
N ASN A 116 0.61 -7.11 -9.43
CA ASN A 116 1.38 -6.94 -10.66
C ASN A 116 2.69 -7.77 -10.68
N GLU A 117 3.01 -8.46 -9.58
CA GLU A 117 4.19 -9.31 -9.36
C GLU A 117 5.54 -8.56 -9.47
N ASP A 118 5.57 -7.27 -9.14
CA ASP A 118 6.79 -6.44 -9.16
C ASP A 118 7.59 -6.48 -7.84
N GLY A 119 7.03 -7.12 -6.80
CA GLY A 119 7.63 -7.27 -5.48
C GLY A 119 7.24 -6.19 -4.47
N ALA A 120 6.57 -5.12 -4.89
CA ALA A 120 5.92 -4.14 -4.03
C ALA A 120 4.40 -4.43 -4.00
N PRO A 121 3.80 -4.64 -2.81
CA PRO A 121 2.38 -4.94 -2.77
C PRO A 121 1.52 -3.71 -3.04
N GLU A 122 0.48 -3.85 -3.86
CA GLU A 122 -0.59 -2.86 -3.96
C GLU A 122 -1.39 -2.77 -2.65
N LEU A 123 -1.86 -1.56 -2.37
CA LEU A 123 -2.75 -1.26 -1.25
C LEU A 123 -4.21 -1.26 -1.72
N PHE A 124 -5.03 -2.03 -1.02
CA PHE A 124 -6.47 -2.14 -1.21
C PHE A 124 -7.20 -1.52 -0.03
N ILE A 125 -7.85 -0.39 -0.26
CA ILE A 125 -8.69 0.28 0.75
C ILE A 125 -10.15 -0.03 0.42
N PRO A 126 -10.86 -0.86 1.20
CA PRO A 126 -12.28 -1.12 0.95
C PRO A 126 -13.06 0.19 1.14
N TYR A 127 -13.92 0.53 0.18
CA TYR A 127 -14.80 1.70 0.28
C TYR A 127 -16.28 1.36 0.31
N ILE A 128 -16.69 0.19 -0.17
CA ILE A 128 -18.06 -0.32 0.05
C ILE A 128 -18.11 -1.84 0.04
N THR A 129 -18.82 -2.41 1.01
CA THR A 129 -19.14 -3.85 1.04
C THR A 129 -20.65 -4.05 0.92
N GLY A 130 -21.07 -4.71 -0.16
CA GLY A 130 -22.42 -5.23 -0.31
C GLY A 130 -22.58 -6.61 0.31
N ASN A 131 -23.65 -7.33 -0.05
CA ASN A 131 -23.88 -8.69 0.48
C ASN A 131 -22.76 -9.68 0.14
N VAL A 132 -22.07 -9.49 -0.99
CA VAL A 132 -21.03 -10.40 -1.50
C VAL A 132 -19.85 -9.66 -2.12
N ASN A 133 -20.09 -8.57 -2.85
CA ASN A 133 -19.01 -7.80 -3.45
C ASN A 133 -18.46 -6.79 -2.44
N THR A 134 -17.14 -6.65 -2.42
CA THR A 134 -16.46 -5.49 -1.85
C THR A 134 -15.72 -4.77 -2.96
N TYR A 135 -15.79 -3.44 -2.94
CA TYR A 135 -15.06 -2.57 -3.86
C TYR A 135 -13.98 -1.81 -3.11
N TYR A 136 -12.87 -1.60 -3.79
CA TYR A 136 -11.63 -1.11 -3.23
C TYR A 136 -11.11 0.06 -4.06
N TYR A 137 -10.61 1.10 -3.39
CA TYR A 137 -9.60 1.96 -3.98
C TYR A 137 -8.29 1.18 -3.99
N VAL A 138 -7.58 1.22 -5.11
CA VAL A 138 -6.30 0.53 -5.28
C VAL A 138 -5.20 1.55 -5.48
N TRP A 139 -4.10 1.38 -4.77
CA TRP A 139 -2.94 2.27 -4.78
C TRP A 139 -1.67 1.46 -5.04
N GLN A 140 -0.77 1.99 -5.86
CA GLN A 140 0.55 1.41 -6.17
C GLN A 140 1.64 2.21 -5.48
N ALA A 141 2.70 1.54 -5.03
CA ALA A 141 3.90 2.19 -4.55
C ALA A 141 4.81 2.60 -5.71
N ASP A 142 5.46 3.76 -5.59
CA ASP A 142 6.55 4.14 -6.48
C ASP A 142 7.89 3.52 -6.03
N GLU A 143 8.99 3.87 -6.73
CA GLU A 143 10.33 3.38 -6.39
C GLU A 143 10.81 3.78 -4.98
N ALA A 144 10.22 4.82 -4.38
CA ALA A 144 10.50 5.25 -3.01
C ALA A 144 9.58 4.57 -1.98
N GLY A 145 8.63 3.75 -2.41
CA GLY A 145 7.64 3.08 -1.56
C GLY A 145 6.41 3.93 -1.25
N ILE A 146 6.27 5.11 -1.87
CA ILE A 146 5.13 6.02 -1.63
C ILE A 146 3.96 5.59 -2.50
N TYR A 147 2.79 5.41 -1.87
CA TYR A 147 1.58 4.94 -2.53
C TYR A 147 0.82 6.07 -3.23
N TYR A 148 0.37 5.81 -4.45
CA TYR A 148 -0.45 6.70 -5.26
C TYR A 148 -1.70 5.98 -5.83
N PRO A 149 -2.82 6.70 -6.06
CA PRO A 149 -4.04 6.09 -6.60
C PRO A 149 -3.81 5.48 -7.98
N SER A 150 -4.30 4.26 -8.19
CA SER A 150 -4.15 3.51 -9.44
C SER A 150 -5.48 3.06 -10.06
N GLY A 151 -6.58 3.18 -9.32
CA GLY A 151 -7.93 2.92 -9.80
C GLY A 151 -8.76 2.17 -8.76
N GLU A 152 -9.70 1.37 -9.24
CA GLU A 152 -10.65 0.65 -8.41
C GLU A 152 -10.83 -0.78 -8.87
N LEU A 153 -11.04 -1.68 -7.93
CA LEU A 153 -11.40 -3.07 -8.20
C LEU A 153 -12.57 -3.51 -7.33
N GLY A 154 -13.42 -4.37 -7.89
CA GLY A 154 -14.50 -5.04 -7.17
C GLY A 154 -14.36 -6.55 -7.25
N GLY A 155 -14.77 -7.24 -6.18
CA GLY A 155 -14.92 -8.70 -6.19
C GLY A 155 -15.27 -9.27 -4.82
N PHE A 156 -15.01 -10.55 -4.61
CA PHE A 156 -15.37 -11.25 -3.36
C PHE A 156 -14.39 -11.06 -2.20
N GLY A 157 -13.32 -10.30 -2.45
CA GLY A 157 -12.23 -10.07 -1.50
C GLY A 157 -10.90 -10.01 -2.23
N VAL A 158 -9.93 -9.34 -1.64
CA VAL A 158 -8.59 -9.15 -2.24
C VAL A 158 -7.95 -10.50 -2.56
N ASP A 159 -8.07 -11.50 -1.69
CA ASP A 159 -7.49 -12.85 -1.90
C ASP A 159 -8.19 -13.66 -3.01
N ALA A 160 -9.39 -13.28 -3.41
CA ALA A 160 -10.15 -13.98 -4.45
C ALA A 160 -9.78 -13.52 -5.87
N PHE A 161 -8.97 -12.47 -6.02
CA PHE A 161 -8.51 -12.03 -7.33
C PHE A 161 -7.54 -13.07 -7.91
N GLU A 162 -7.78 -13.48 -9.15
CA GLU A 162 -6.91 -14.37 -9.88
C GLU A 162 -5.84 -13.56 -10.61
N LEU A 163 -4.58 -14.01 -10.54
CA LEU A 163 -3.49 -13.45 -11.33
C LEU A 163 -3.17 -14.45 -12.45
N ARG A 164 -3.32 -14.02 -13.70
CA ARG A 164 -3.10 -14.88 -14.87
C ARG A 164 -2.49 -14.09 -16.00
N ASP A 165 -1.30 -14.50 -16.45
CA ASP A 165 -0.59 -13.90 -17.60
C ASP A 165 -0.36 -12.37 -17.47
N GLY A 166 -0.13 -11.91 -16.23
CA GLY A 166 0.02 -10.50 -15.89
C GLY A 166 -1.29 -9.71 -15.90
N LEU A 167 -2.44 -10.39 -15.85
CA LEU A 167 -3.75 -9.79 -15.68
C LEU A 167 -4.27 -10.05 -14.27
N VAL A 168 -4.95 -9.05 -13.73
CA VAL A 168 -5.78 -9.18 -12.54
C VAL A 168 -7.19 -9.48 -13.01
N ILE A 169 -7.68 -10.66 -12.63
CA ILE A 169 -9.01 -11.13 -12.98
C ILE A 169 -9.86 -11.12 -11.71
N THR A 170 -10.98 -10.39 -11.76
CA THR A 170 -11.90 -10.28 -10.64
C THR A 170 -13.29 -10.74 -11.04
N THR A 171 -14.00 -11.33 -10.09
CA THR A 171 -15.40 -11.73 -10.26
C THR A 171 -16.27 -11.00 -9.27
N THR A 172 -17.32 -10.36 -9.77
CA THR A 172 -18.40 -9.77 -8.98
C THR A 172 -19.70 -10.49 -9.24
N ARG A 173 -20.59 -10.49 -8.25
CA ARG A 173 -21.92 -11.08 -8.36
C ARG A 173 -22.99 -10.01 -8.50
N ASP A 174 -23.81 -10.13 -9.52
CA ASP A 174 -24.98 -9.28 -9.74
C ASP A 174 -26.25 -9.94 -9.18
N SER A 175 -26.44 -11.24 -9.45
CA SER A 175 -27.59 -12.01 -8.98
C SER A 175 -27.17 -13.40 -8.47
N ALA A 176 -28.12 -14.21 -8.02
CA ALA A 176 -27.83 -15.59 -7.60
C ALA A 176 -27.24 -16.47 -8.73
N ALA A 177 -27.44 -16.10 -10.00
CA ALA A 177 -26.95 -16.85 -11.16
C ALA A 177 -26.18 -15.98 -12.17
N THR A 178 -25.96 -14.71 -11.88
CA THR A 178 -25.34 -13.74 -12.80
C THR A 178 -24.11 -13.12 -12.15
N TYR A 179 -23.00 -13.16 -12.88
CA TYR A 179 -21.70 -12.65 -12.45
C TYR A 179 -21.08 -11.83 -13.56
N TYR A 180 -20.16 -10.94 -13.19
CA TYR A 180 -19.25 -10.28 -14.11
C TYR A 180 -17.83 -10.68 -13.77
N GLU A 181 -17.10 -11.16 -14.76
CA GLU A 181 -15.65 -11.30 -14.70
C GLU A 181 -15.03 -10.11 -15.42
N THR A 182 -14.07 -9.44 -14.80
CA THR A 182 -13.26 -8.41 -15.45
C THR A 182 -11.81 -8.86 -15.47
N ALA A 183 -11.10 -8.59 -16.56
CA ALA A 183 -9.65 -8.73 -16.62
C ALA A 183 -9.03 -7.38 -16.93
N GLN A 184 -8.04 -7.00 -16.13
CA GLN A 184 -7.36 -5.72 -16.21
C GLN A 184 -5.86 -5.94 -16.12
N LEU A 185 -5.08 -5.13 -16.83
CA LEU A 185 -3.65 -5.01 -16.62
C LEU A 185 -3.42 -3.83 -15.67
N LEU A 186 -2.61 -4.02 -14.63
CA LEU A 186 -2.12 -2.90 -13.85
C LEU A 186 -0.79 -2.43 -14.47
N ASP A 187 -0.75 -1.18 -14.92
CA ASP A 187 0.48 -0.52 -15.36
C ASP A 187 0.83 0.67 -14.47
N VAL A 188 1.91 1.37 -14.83
CA VAL A 188 2.42 2.53 -14.05
C VAL A 188 1.43 3.70 -13.96
N ASP A 189 0.51 3.83 -14.93
CA ASP A 189 -0.51 4.88 -14.97
C ASP A 189 -1.85 4.40 -14.35
N GLY A 190 -1.99 3.10 -14.07
CA GLY A 190 -3.11 2.50 -13.38
C GLY A 190 -3.71 1.31 -14.12
N PHE A 191 -4.99 1.03 -13.89
CA PHE A 191 -5.65 -0.10 -14.54
C PHE A 191 -6.02 0.18 -16.01
N VAL A 192 -5.60 -0.73 -16.87
CA VAL A 192 -5.98 -0.82 -18.28
C VAL A 192 -6.97 -1.98 -18.46
N PRO A 193 -8.24 -1.71 -18.83
CA PRO A 193 -9.23 -2.75 -19.02
C PRO A 193 -8.89 -3.61 -20.24
N ILE A 194 -8.98 -4.93 -20.10
CA ILE A 194 -8.77 -5.88 -21.18
C ILE A 194 -10.10 -6.44 -21.67
N TYR A 195 -10.91 -6.96 -20.74
CA TYR A 195 -12.28 -7.35 -21.01
C TYR A 195 -13.19 -7.28 -19.78
N GLU A 196 -14.48 -7.19 -20.06
CA GLU A 196 -15.57 -7.53 -19.15
C GLU A 196 -16.41 -8.64 -19.78
N MET A 197 -16.79 -9.63 -18.98
CA MET A 197 -17.58 -10.77 -19.38
C MET A 197 -18.76 -10.97 -18.44
N LEU A 198 -19.96 -10.98 -19.01
CA LEU A 198 -21.18 -11.43 -18.34
C LEU A 198 -21.22 -12.96 -18.32
N ILE A 199 -21.37 -13.52 -17.13
CA ILE A 199 -21.50 -14.95 -16.89
C ILE A 199 -22.92 -15.23 -16.41
N ASN A 200 -23.65 -16.07 -17.14
CA ASN A 200 -24.95 -16.58 -16.73
C ASN A 200 -24.82 -18.07 -16.41
N ALA A 201 -24.67 -18.36 -15.12
CA ALA A 201 -24.47 -19.71 -14.61
C ALA A 201 -25.71 -20.59 -14.72
N ALA A 202 -26.92 -20.00 -14.76
CA ALA A 202 -28.15 -20.77 -14.94
C ALA A 202 -28.27 -21.36 -16.35
N ASP A 203 -27.81 -20.59 -17.35
CA ASP A 203 -27.85 -20.98 -18.76
C ASP A 203 -26.52 -21.61 -19.24
N GLY A 204 -25.49 -21.62 -18.39
CA GLY A 204 -24.16 -22.14 -18.73
C GLY A 204 -23.47 -21.35 -19.85
N SER A 205 -23.69 -20.03 -19.89
CA SER A 205 -23.22 -19.17 -21.00
C SER A 205 -22.36 -18.03 -20.51
N CYS A 206 -21.41 -17.63 -21.35
CA CYS A 206 -20.53 -16.49 -21.10
C CYS A 206 -20.54 -15.53 -22.30
N THR A 207 -20.49 -14.23 -22.05
CA THR A 207 -20.54 -13.21 -23.12
C THR A 207 -19.64 -12.04 -22.76
N ILE A 208 -18.62 -11.80 -23.58
CA ILE A 208 -17.80 -10.59 -23.47
C ILE A 208 -18.66 -9.37 -23.81
N THR A 209 -18.86 -8.49 -22.83
CA THR A 209 -19.63 -7.23 -22.94
C THR A 209 -18.74 -6.06 -23.35
N ASP A 210 -17.47 -6.08 -22.93
CA ASP A 210 -16.39 -5.23 -23.42
C ASP A 210 -15.17 -6.10 -23.71
N GLY A 211 -14.64 -6.02 -24.93
CA GLY A 211 -13.43 -6.74 -25.34
C GLY A 211 -12.38 -5.83 -25.97
N SER A 212 -12.42 -4.54 -25.65
CA SER A 212 -11.61 -3.50 -26.29
C SER A 212 -10.09 -3.75 -26.18
N GLY A 213 -9.62 -4.37 -25.09
CA GLY A 213 -8.21 -4.72 -24.88
C GLY A 213 -7.81 -6.13 -25.30
N VAL A 214 -8.74 -7.03 -25.61
CA VAL A 214 -8.48 -8.45 -25.91
C VAL A 214 -7.48 -8.61 -27.06
N MET A 215 -7.77 -8.01 -28.23
CA MET A 215 -6.92 -8.11 -29.40
C MET A 215 -5.55 -7.44 -29.20
N ALA A 216 -5.53 -6.29 -28.52
CA ALA A 216 -4.29 -5.57 -28.24
C ALA A 216 -3.34 -6.38 -27.35
N ARG A 217 -3.90 -7.22 -26.47
CA ARG A 217 -3.15 -8.13 -25.61
C ARG A 217 -2.80 -9.46 -26.30
N GLY A 218 -3.18 -9.64 -27.56
CA GLY A 218 -2.94 -10.87 -28.32
C GLY A 218 -3.79 -12.05 -27.85
N LEU A 219 -4.88 -11.78 -27.12
CA LEU A 219 -5.82 -12.78 -26.64
C LEU A 219 -6.91 -13.04 -27.70
N ASP A 220 -7.61 -14.16 -27.55
CA ASP A 220 -8.73 -14.54 -28.41
C ASP A 220 -10.03 -14.59 -27.61
N ALA A 221 -11.00 -13.76 -28.00
CA ALA A 221 -12.30 -13.66 -27.35
C ALA A 221 -13.07 -14.99 -27.38
N ALA A 222 -12.98 -15.75 -28.46
CA ALA A 222 -13.69 -17.02 -28.59
C ALA A 222 -13.12 -18.07 -27.61
N THR A 223 -11.80 -18.09 -27.42
CA THR A 223 -11.15 -18.95 -26.43
C THR A 223 -11.55 -18.57 -25.01
N ILE A 224 -11.51 -17.27 -24.66
CA ILE A 224 -11.93 -16.78 -23.33
C ILE A 224 -13.36 -17.23 -22.99
N THR A 225 -14.30 -17.01 -23.91
CA THR A 225 -15.70 -17.42 -23.72
C THR A 225 -15.84 -18.94 -23.59
N ALA A 226 -15.16 -19.71 -24.44
CA ALA A 226 -15.25 -21.17 -24.43
C ALA A 226 -14.69 -21.77 -23.13
N ASP A 227 -13.59 -21.22 -22.60
CA ASP A 227 -12.99 -21.66 -21.34
C ASP A 227 -13.93 -21.36 -20.16
N CYS A 228 -14.58 -20.19 -20.15
CA CYS A 228 -15.59 -19.85 -19.16
C CYS A 228 -16.77 -20.84 -19.18
N GLU A 229 -17.34 -21.10 -20.35
CA GLU A 229 -18.48 -22.03 -20.49
C GLU A 229 -18.11 -23.47 -20.12
N ALA A 230 -16.88 -23.91 -20.44
CA ALA A 230 -16.36 -25.19 -19.99
C ALA A 230 -16.22 -25.27 -18.47
N GLY A 231 -15.85 -24.16 -17.81
CA GLY A 231 -15.79 -24.07 -16.35
C GLY A 231 -17.14 -24.23 -15.67
N LEU A 232 -18.22 -23.72 -16.28
CA LEU A 232 -19.59 -23.83 -15.74
C LEU A 232 -20.20 -25.23 -15.87
N ALA A 233 -19.65 -26.09 -16.74
CA ALA A 233 -20.20 -27.43 -16.99
C ALA A 233 -19.70 -28.51 -16.00
N ASN A 234 -18.74 -28.17 -15.14
CA ASN A 234 -18.12 -29.08 -14.15
C ASN A 234 -18.70 -28.88 -12.74
#